data_AF-A9PFN1-F1
#
_entry.id   AF-A9PFN1-F1
#
_cell.length_a   1.000
_cell.length_b   1.000
_cell.length_c   1.000
_cell.angle_alpha   90.00
_cell.angle_beta   90.00
_cell.angle_gamma   90.00
#
_symmetry.space_group_name_H-M   'P 1'
#
loop_
_entity.id
_entity.type
_entity.pdbx_description
1 polymer ?
#
loop_
_entity_poly.entity_id
_entity_poly.type
_entity_poly.pdbx_seq_one_letter_code
_entity_poly.pdbx_strand_id
1 'polypeptide(L)'
;MEEQMSAKRRCVYPLEPSLIGQTMFVRNYVSHLVPALKKIKTCRLVDDNYGHDSELDESVRYEVDMALVMSAPGFAWSRALKSRLHKNTNAGRFHDSSIHHHASLRRLSMHGPSILKNDADNHSSPNVTSQKRASPSPNGKPKINKRLKRARSKKEAAEQSEEEQIGSRLASLRSLMPGGNEMGVDELFSDMGSYITSLEMQVNILRCLVDSQY
;
A
#
# COMPACT_ATOMS: atom_id res chain seq x y z
N MET A 1 -7.04 22.70 42.37
CA MET A 1 -7.85 21.65 41.72
C MET A 1 -8.70 22.38 40.69
N GLU A 2 -8.25 22.45 39.44
CA GLU A 2 -9.07 22.99 38.34
C GLU A 2 -8.60 22.36 37.03
N GLU A 3 -9.40 21.40 36.59
CA GLU A 3 -9.21 20.54 35.44
C GLU A 3 -9.92 21.21 34.24
N GLN A 4 -9.15 21.68 33.27
CA GLN A 4 -9.67 22.37 32.09
C GLN A 4 -9.99 21.34 31.01
N MET A 5 -11.27 20.98 30.89
CA MET A 5 -11.77 20.04 29.89
C MET A 5 -11.70 20.67 28.50
N SER A 6 -10.70 20.30 27.70
CA SER A 6 -10.64 20.67 26.29
C SER A 6 -11.68 19.86 25.50
N ALA A 7 -12.78 20.52 25.16
CA ALA A 7 -13.86 19.96 24.34
C ALA A 7 -13.33 19.61 22.95
N LYS A 8 -13.07 18.31 22.74
CA LYS A 8 -12.74 17.72 21.44
C LYS A 8 -13.94 17.91 20.50
N ARG A 9 -13.86 18.90 19.62
CA ARG A 9 -14.80 19.06 18.51
C ARG A 9 -14.64 17.84 17.61
N ARG A 10 -15.62 16.92 17.67
CA ARG A 10 -15.82 15.90 16.64
C ARG A 10 -16.09 16.65 15.35
N CYS A 11 -15.08 16.74 14.49
CA CYS A 11 -15.25 17.24 13.14
C CYS A 11 -16.05 16.18 12.37
N VAL A 12 -17.35 16.43 12.19
CA VAL A 12 -18.15 15.70 11.20
C VAL A 12 -17.73 16.28 9.86
N TYR A 13 -16.84 15.57 9.16
CA TYR A 13 -16.41 15.95 7.82
C TYR A 13 -17.63 15.90 6.87
N PRO A 14 -18.00 17.00 6.20
CA PRO A 14 -18.90 16.91 5.08
C PRO A 14 -18.23 16.05 4.00
N LEU A 15 -18.86 14.93 3.62
CA LEU A 15 -18.37 14.08 2.52
C LEU A 15 -18.52 14.76 1.15
N GLU A 16 -19.31 15.84 1.07
CA GLU A 16 -19.53 16.61 -0.15
C GLU A 16 -18.47 17.72 -0.27
N PRO A 17 -17.62 17.69 -1.32
CA PRO A 17 -16.65 18.74 -1.55
C PRO A 17 -17.39 20.05 -1.80
N SER A 18 -17.12 21.10 -1.01
CA SER A 18 -17.75 22.40 -1.23
C SER A 18 -17.59 22.87 -2.68
N LEU A 19 -18.64 23.43 -3.27
CA LEU A 19 -18.63 23.92 -4.66
C LEU A 19 -17.45 24.90 -4.92
N ILE A 20 -17.08 25.68 -3.91
CA ILE A 20 -15.91 26.57 -3.93
C ILE A 20 -14.61 25.78 -4.07
N GLY A 21 -14.43 24.72 -3.28
CA GLY A 21 -13.28 23.82 -3.35
C GLY A 21 -13.15 23.15 -4.71
N GLN A 22 -14.27 22.67 -5.26
CA GLN A 22 -14.30 22.08 -6.60
C GLN A 22 -13.93 23.11 -7.68
N THR A 23 -14.51 24.30 -7.62
CA THR A 23 -14.23 25.36 -8.60
C THR A 23 -12.75 25.76 -8.58
N MET A 24 -12.16 25.89 -7.39
CA MET A 24 -10.75 26.21 -7.23
C MET A 24 -9.85 25.09 -7.74
N PHE A 25 -10.19 23.83 -7.47
CA PHE A 25 -9.47 22.68 -8.01
C PHE A 25 -9.48 22.69 -9.54
N VAL A 26 -10.65 22.82 -10.18
CA VAL A 26 -10.77 22.84 -11.65
C VAL A 26 -9.93 23.97 -12.23
N ARG A 27 -10.05 25.17 -11.68
CA ARG A 27 -9.28 26.34 -12.12
C ARG A 27 -7.78 26.06 -12.05
N ASN A 28 -7.29 25.56 -10.92
CA ASN A 28 -5.86 25.28 -10.73
C ASN A 28 -5.40 24.18 -11.70
N TYR A 29 -6.17 23.11 -11.83
CA TYR A 29 -5.85 21.96 -12.67
C TYR A 29 -5.70 22.36 -14.15
N VAL A 30 -6.71 23.04 -14.69
CA VAL A 30 -6.71 23.52 -16.08
C VAL A 30 -5.64 24.58 -16.32
N SER A 31 -5.42 25.47 -15.35
CA SER A 31 -4.41 26.54 -15.46
C SER A 31 -2.98 26.01 -15.59
N HIS A 32 -2.69 24.86 -14.98
CA HIS A 32 -1.40 24.19 -15.11
C HIS A 32 -1.36 23.33 -16.38
N LEU A 33 -2.39 22.52 -16.59
CA LEU A 33 -2.38 21.48 -17.62
C LEU A 33 -2.39 22.04 -19.04
N VAL A 34 -3.28 22.98 -19.35
CA VAL A 34 -3.47 23.45 -20.75
C VAL A 34 -2.20 24.10 -21.32
N PRO A 35 -1.53 25.02 -20.61
CA PRO A 35 -0.26 25.57 -21.10
C PRO A 35 0.85 24.52 -21.26
N ALA A 36 0.94 23.58 -20.31
CA ALA A 36 1.94 22.51 -20.35
C ALA A 36 1.74 21.58 -21.56
N LEU A 37 0.52 21.13 -21.81
CA LEU A 37 0.20 20.30 -22.98
C LEU A 37 0.45 21.03 -24.30
N LYS A 38 0.13 22.34 -24.36
CA LYS A 38 0.45 23.16 -25.54
C LYS A 38 1.95 23.25 -25.79
N LYS A 39 2.75 23.35 -24.72
CA LYS A 39 4.21 23.35 -24.79
C LYS A 39 4.74 22.02 -25.32
N ILE A 40 4.29 20.88 -24.77
CA ILE A 40 4.68 19.54 -25.23
C ILE A 40 4.38 19.38 -26.74
N LYS A 41 3.17 19.77 -27.17
CA LYS A 41 2.78 19.73 -28.59
C LYS A 41 3.71 20.57 -29.48
N THR A 42 4.11 21.75 -29.01
CA THR A 42 4.98 22.66 -29.77
C THR A 42 6.41 22.10 -29.89
N CYS A 43 6.96 21.53 -28.81
CA CYS A 43 8.28 20.88 -28.85
C CYS A 43 8.33 19.73 -29.86
N ARG A 44 7.25 18.95 -29.97
CA ARG A 44 7.15 17.86 -30.96
C ARG A 44 7.19 18.36 -32.41
N LEU A 45 6.57 19.49 -32.73
CA LEU A 45 6.54 20.01 -34.11
C LEU A 45 7.91 20.49 -34.62
N VAL A 46 8.89 20.65 -33.73
CA VAL A 46 10.24 21.12 -34.05
C VAL A 46 11.23 19.95 -34.24
N ASP A 47 10.87 18.75 -33.79
CA ASP A 47 11.75 17.59 -33.76
C ASP A 47 11.17 16.45 -34.64
N ASP A 48 11.74 16.25 -35.84
CA ASP A 48 11.25 15.31 -36.88
C ASP A 48 11.55 13.82 -36.58
N ASN A 49 11.83 13.48 -35.33
CA ASN A 49 12.36 12.17 -34.96
C ASN A 49 11.26 11.13 -34.66
N TYR A 50 11.06 10.19 -35.60
CA TYR A 50 10.11 9.09 -35.52
C TYR A 50 10.59 8.02 -34.52
N GLY A 51 10.29 8.20 -33.23
CA GLY A 51 10.60 7.18 -32.20
C GLY A 51 10.18 7.49 -30.76
N HIS A 52 9.61 8.65 -30.47
CA HIS A 52 9.48 9.17 -29.10
C HIS A 52 8.07 9.14 -28.48
N ASP A 53 7.13 8.36 -29.03
CA ASP A 53 5.76 8.33 -28.49
C ASP A 53 5.72 7.91 -26.99
N SER A 54 6.65 7.04 -26.55
CA SER A 54 6.77 6.68 -25.12
C SER A 54 7.25 7.84 -24.23
N GLU A 55 8.13 8.69 -24.73
CA GLU A 55 8.64 9.86 -24.00
C GLU A 55 7.59 10.97 -23.93
N LEU A 56 6.77 11.08 -24.98
CA LEU A 56 5.60 11.94 -25.00
C LEU A 56 4.57 11.49 -23.96
N ASP A 57 4.26 10.19 -23.90
CA ASP A 57 3.34 9.63 -22.91
C ASP A 57 3.85 9.86 -21.47
N GLU A 58 5.15 9.74 -21.23
CA GLU A 58 5.74 10.03 -19.93
C GLU A 58 5.66 11.52 -19.58
N SER A 59 5.92 12.40 -20.54
CA SER A 59 5.82 13.86 -20.37
C SER A 59 4.38 14.29 -20.08
N VAL A 60 3.41 13.77 -20.84
CA VAL A 60 1.98 14.04 -20.62
C VAL A 60 1.55 13.53 -19.25
N ARG A 61 1.94 12.31 -18.86
CA ARG A 61 1.64 11.74 -17.54
C ARG A 61 2.23 12.59 -16.42
N TYR A 62 3.47 13.03 -16.56
CA TYR A 62 4.13 13.91 -15.60
C TYR A 62 3.36 15.22 -15.42
N GLU A 63 2.95 15.88 -16.50
CA GLU A 63 2.21 17.15 -16.42
C GLU A 63 0.79 16.97 -15.85
N VAL A 64 0.13 15.86 -16.17
CA VAL A 64 -1.18 15.47 -15.63
C VAL A 64 -1.10 15.24 -14.11
N ASP A 65 -0.08 14.51 -13.65
CA ASP A 65 0.16 14.25 -12.24
C ASP A 65 0.60 15.54 -11.50
N MET A 66 1.42 16.38 -12.14
CA MET A 66 1.84 17.65 -11.55
C MET A 66 0.66 18.63 -11.42
N ALA A 67 -0.22 18.70 -12.42
CA ALA A 67 -1.45 19.48 -12.34
C ALA A 67 -2.36 18.99 -11.19
N LEU A 68 -2.44 17.67 -10.97
CA LEU A 68 -3.19 17.08 -9.86
C LEU A 68 -2.61 17.53 -8.50
N VAL A 69 -1.29 17.46 -8.35
CA VAL A 69 -0.56 17.94 -7.16
C VAL A 69 -0.84 19.42 -6.89
N MET A 70 -0.73 20.27 -7.91
CA MET A 70 -0.88 21.71 -7.79
C MET A 70 -2.32 22.13 -7.46
N SER A 71 -3.29 21.27 -7.77
CA SER A 71 -4.71 21.51 -7.51
C SER A 71 -5.12 21.14 -6.09
N ALA A 72 -4.31 20.35 -5.39
CA ALA A 72 -4.62 19.79 -4.08
C ALA A 72 -3.45 19.91 -3.07
N PRO A 73 -2.84 21.10 -2.85
CA PRO A 73 -1.59 21.24 -2.11
C PRO A 73 -1.68 20.96 -0.60
N GLY A 74 -2.89 20.85 -0.04
CA GLY A 74 -3.14 20.68 1.39
C GLY A 74 -3.05 19.24 1.92
N PHE A 75 -2.86 18.26 1.04
CA PHE A 75 -2.92 16.85 1.42
C PHE A 75 -1.53 16.22 1.53
N ALA A 76 -1.40 15.18 2.34
CA ALA A 76 -0.20 14.37 2.46
C ALA A 76 0.11 13.66 1.13
N TRP A 77 -0.91 13.08 0.48
CA TRP A 77 -0.71 12.37 -0.78
C TRP A 77 -0.19 13.28 -1.89
N SER A 78 -0.59 14.55 -1.94
CA SER A 78 -0.12 15.47 -2.97
C SER A 78 1.33 15.88 -2.73
N ARG A 79 1.74 16.08 -1.48
CA ARG A 79 3.14 16.32 -1.08
C ARG A 79 4.03 15.12 -1.41
N ALA A 80 3.56 13.90 -1.12
CA ALA A 80 4.28 12.68 -1.43
C ALA A 80 4.39 12.45 -2.94
N LEU A 81 3.30 12.65 -3.68
CA LEU A 81 3.28 12.58 -5.14
C LEU A 81 4.26 13.59 -5.75
N LYS A 82 4.26 14.83 -5.27
CA LYS A 82 5.22 15.87 -5.70
C LYS A 82 6.68 15.43 -5.50
N SER A 83 6.98 14.87 -4.33
CA SER A 83 8.31 14.34 -4.01
C SER A 83 8.72 13.22 -4.98
N ARG A 84 7.79 12.32 -5.31
CA ARG A 84 8.00 11.24 -6.28
C ARG A 84 8.26 11.78 -7.69
N LEU A 85 7.46 12.74 -8.16
CA LEU A 85 7.62 13.36 -9.48
C LEU A 85 9.00 14.02 -9.61
N HIS A 86 9.43 14.79 -8.61
CA HIS A 86 10.74 15.44 -8.63
C HIS A 86 11.91 14.44 -8.62
N LYS A 87 11.80 13.32 -7.89
CA LYS A 87 12.83 12.26 -7.88
C LYS A 87 13.01 11.64 -9.26
N ASN A 88 11.92 11.40 -9.99
CA ASN A 88 11.97 10.77 -11.31
C ASN A 88 12.58 11.70 -12.38
N THR A 89 12.34 13.01 -12.34
CA THR A 89 13.02 13.99 -13.22
C THR A 89 14.54 13.98 -13.10
N ASN A 90 15.08 13.63 -11.93
CA ASN A 90 16.52 13.58 -11.70
C ASN A 90 17.15 12.23 -12.08
N ALA A 91 16.33 11.18 -12.28
CA ALA A 91 16.79 9.87 -12.72
C ALA A 91 17.02 9.80 -14.25
N GLY A 92 16.45 10.73 -15.02
CA GLY A 92 16.57 10.82 -16.48
C GLY A 92 17.85 11.49 -17.01
N ARG A 93 18.84 11.81 -16.15
CA ARG A 93 20.12 12.42 -16.59
C ARG A 93 21.33 11.50 -16.43
N PHE A 94 21.13 10.19 -16.53
CA PHE A 94 22.24 9.23 -16.60
C PHE A 94 22.00 8.20 -17.71
N HIS A 95 22.29 8.61 -18.94
CA HIS A 95 22.74 7.71 -19.99
C HIS A 95 24.15 8.11 -20.43
N ASP A 96 25.13 7.75 -19.61
CA ASP A 96 26.46 7.26 -19.97
C ASP A 96 27.16 6.98 -18.63
N SER A 97 27.62 5.79 -18.27
CA SER A 97 28.23 4.75 -19.06
C SER A 97 28.03 3.40 -18.35
N SER A 98 28.03 2.33 -19.14
CA SER A 98 28.50 0.97 -18.82
C SER A 98 28.49 0.56 -17.33
N ILE A 99 27.64 -0.41 -16.97
CA ILE A 99 28.09 -1.69 -16.41
C ILE A 99 26.97 -2.74 -16.51
N HIS A 100 27.36 -3.82 -17.18
CA HIS A 100 26.81 -5.16 -17.21
C HIS A 100 25.82 -5.59 -16.11
N HIS A 101 24.70 -6.14 -16.60
CA HIS A 101 24.08 -7.41 -16.23
C HIS A 101 23.77 -7.78 -14.76
N HIS A 102 22.49 -8.15 -14.60
CA HIS A 102 21.97 -9.25 -13.78
C HIS A 102 21.54 -8.92 -12.34
N ALA A 103 20.24 -8.74 -12.13
CA ALA A 103 19.61 -8.94 -10.82
C ALA A 103 18.20 -9.51 -10.97
N SER A 104 18.16 -10.84 -11.15
CA SER A 104 16.99 -11.68 -10.92
C SER A 104 16.43 -11.48 -9.51
N LEU A 105 15.09 -11.44 -9.46
CA LEU A 105 14.20 -11.76 -8.34
C LEU A 105 14.88 -12.47 -7.16
N ARG A 106 15.12 -11.72 -6.06
CA ARG A 106 15.42 -12.33 -4.76
C ARG A 106 14.14 -12.90 -4.16
N ARG A 107 13.93 -14.22 -4.35
CA ARG A 107 13.11 -15.04 -3.45
C ARG A 107 13.80 -15.11 -2.09
N LEU A 108 13.06 -14.83 -1.03
CA LEU A 108 13.48 -15.04 0.34
C LEU A 108 13.61 -16.55 0.59
N SER A 109 14.85 -17.02 0.75
CA SER A 109 15.18 -18.35 1.25
C SER A 109 15.35 -18.26 2.76
N MET A 110 14.46 -18.94 3.50
CA MET A 110 14.57 -19.12 4.94
C MET A 110 15.38 -20.38 5.22
N HIS A 111 16.60 -20.22 5.75
CA HIS A 111 17.32 -21.28 6.44
C HIS A 111 17.38 -20.94 7.93
N GLY A 112 16.81 -21.83 8.73
CA GLY A 112 16.79 -21.76 10.18
C GLY A 112 18.15 -22.09 10.81
N PRO A 113 18.37 -21.70 12.08
CA PRO A 113 19.66 -21.84 12.74
C PRO A 113 19.94 -23.27 13.21
N SER A 114 21.11 -23.77 12.84
CA SER A 114 21.76 -24.97 13.38
C SER A 114 22.40 -24.65 14.74
N ILE A 115 21.96 -25.29 15.82
CA ILE A 115 22.68 -25.30 17.10
C ILE A 115 22.69 -26.73 17.65
N LEU A 116 23.91 -27.29 17.64
CA LEU A 116 24.53 -28.31 18.52
C LEU A 116 23.72 -29.55 18.92
N LYS A 117 24.15 -30.71 18.42
CA LYS A 117 23.89 -32.02 19.03
C LYS A 117 25.22 -32.74 19.22
N ASN A 118 25.53 -33.00 20.48
CA ASN A 118 26.70 -33.73 20.93
C ASN A 118 26.55 -35.22 20.64
N ASP A 119 27.67 -35.84 20.26
CA ASP A 119 27.86 -37.28 20.13
C ASP A 119 27.93 -37.97 21.51
N ALA A 120 27.28 -39.13 21.61
CA ALA A 120 27.60 -40.21 22.56
C ALA A 120 26.93 -41.51 22.09
N ASP A 121 27.66 -42.18 21.21
CA ASP A 121 27.91 -43.62 21.09
C ASP A 121 27.25 -44.64 22.06
N ASN A 122 26.99 -45.80 21.44
CA ASN A 122 27.12 -47.18 21.95
C ASN A 122 25.88 -48.01 22.36
N HIS A 123 25.48 -48.84 21.37
CA HIS A 123 25.47 -50.31 21.36
C HIS A 123 24.38 -51.14 22.10
N SER A 124 23.82 -52.04 21.26
CA SER A 124 23.42 -53.44 21.53
C SER A 124 21.98 -53.76 21.96
N SER A 125 21.24 -54.35 21.00
CA SER A 125 20.22 -55.41 21.18
C SER A 125 20.81 -56.67 21.88
N PRO A 126 20.09 -57.80 22.18
CA PRO A 126 18.72 -58.17 21.79
C PRO A 126 17.86 -59.00 22.82
N ASN A 127 16.56 -59.14 22.52
CA ASN A 127 15.67 -60.33 22.62
C ASN A 127 15.19 -60.96 23.97
N VAL A 128 13.96 -61.54 23.86
CA VAL A 128 13.36 -62.72 24.57
C VAL A 128 12.41 -62.50 25.77
N THR A 129 11.10 -62.73 25.49
CA THR A 129 10.08 -63.54 26.22
C THR A 129 9.73 -63.24 27.69
N SER A 130 8.46 -62.91 28.01
CA SER A 130 7.43 -63.90 28.39
C SER A 130 6.15 -63.27 28.99
N GLN A 131 5.10 -64.08 28.97
CA GLN A 131 3.69 -63.83 29.30
C GLN A 131 3.40 -63.43 30.77
N LYS A 132 2.31 -62.66 31.01
CA LYS A 132 1.23 -63.09 31.92
C LYS A 132 -0.08 -62.31 31.77
N ARG A 133 -1.17 -63.03 31.99
CA ARG A 133 -2.59 -62.75 31.72
C ARG A 133 -3.30 -61.88 32.77
N ALA A 134 -4.41 -61.26 32.31
CA ALA A 134 -5.76 -61.08 32.92
C ALA A 134 -5.88 -60.40 34.31
N SER A 135 -6.86 -59.56 34.66
CA SER A 135 -8.27 -59.39 34.23
C SER A 135 -8.81 -58.00 34.73
N PRO A 136 -10.06 -57.61 34.41
CA PRO A 136 -10.60 -56.24 34.55
C PRO A 136 -11.50 -56.03 35.79
N SER A 137 -11.65 -54.78 36.26
CA SER A 137 -12.91 -54.23 36.85
C SER A 137 -12.78 -52.74 37.29
N PRO A 138 -13.84 -52.01 37.69
CA PRO A 138 -14.28 -50.80 37.00
C PRO A 138 -14.32 -49.57 37.92
N ASN A 139 -14.84 -48.46 37.38
CA ASN A 139 -15.27 -47.24 38.08
C ASN A 139 -14.21 -46.19 38.46
N GLY A 140 -14.34 -45.04 37.78
CA GLY A 140 -13.70 -43.77 38.15
C GLY A 140 -13.73 -42.76 37.01
N LYS A 141 -14.92 -42.28 36.60
CA LYS A 141 -15.00 -41.04 35.80
C LYS A 141 -14.60 -39.87 36.71
N PRO A 142 -13.87 -38.86 36.20
CA PRO A 142 -14.58 -37.66 35.76
C PRO A 142 -14.08 -37.16 34.40
N LYS A 143 -14.96 -37.26 33.40
CA LYS A 143 -14.88 -36.49 32.14
C LYS A 143 -15.67 -35.19 32.31
N ILE A 144 -15.07 -34.13 32.83
CA ILE A 144 -15.46 -32.74 32.52
C ILE A 144 -14.15 -31.94 32.64
N ASN A 145 -13.76 -31.23 31.57
CA ASN A 145 -12.78 -30.11 31.50
C ASN A 145 -12.13 -29.96 30.11
N LYS A 146 -12.39 -30.87 29.15
CA LYS A 146 -11.92 -30.72 27.76
C LYS A 146 -12.74 -29.74 26.90
N ARG A 147 -13.90 -29.27 27.36
CA ARG A 147 -14.79 -28.40 26.57
C ARG A 147 -14.42 -26.90 26.63
N LEU A 148 -13.78 -26.42 27.70
CA LEU A 148 -13.38 -25.01 27.80
C LEU A 148 -12.16 -24.64 26.93
N LYS A 149 -11.15 -25.53 26.83
CA LYS A 149 -9.92 -25.26 26.06
C LYS A 149 -10.14 -25.21 24.54
N ARG A 150 -11.17 -25.90 24.02
CA ARG A 150 -11.47 -25.98 22.58
C ARG A 150 -12.25 -24.77 22.05
N ALA A 151 -12.94 -24.04 22.91
CA ALA A 151 -13.63 -22.80 22.55
C ALA A 151 -12.65 -21.61 22.48
N ARG A 152 -11.65 -21.56 23.38
CA ARG A 152 -10.64 -20.50 23.44
C ARG A 152 -9.71 -20.48 22.22
N SER A 153 -9.22 -21.66 21.82
CA SER A 153 -8.35 -21.85 20.65
C SER A 153 -9.03 -21.56 19.30
N LYS A 154 -10.36 -21.77 19.20
CA LYS A 154 -11.11 -21.45 17.97
C LYS A 154 -11.39 -19.96 17.82
N LYS A 155 -11.50 -19.24 18.95
CA LYS A 155 -11.67 -17.78 18.98
C LYS A 155 -10.37 -17.05 18.64
N GLU A 156 -9.25 -17.48 19.24
CA GLU A 156 -7.92 -16.92 18.96
C GLU A 156 -7.50 -17.11 17.49
N ALA A 157 -7.79 -18.28 16.90
CA ALA A 157 -7.52 -18.53 15.47
C ALA A 157 -8.42 -17.70 14.51
N ALA A 158 -9.65 -17.37 14.93
CA ALA A 158 -10.54 -16.50 14.16
C ALA A 158 -10.09 -15.03 14.24
N GLU A 159 -9.72 -14.56 15.43
CA GLU A 159 -9.18 -13.20 15.65
C GLU A 159 -7.87 -12.98 14.88
N GLN A 160 -6.97 -13.96 14.85
CA GLN A 160 -5.74 -13.90 14.06
C GLN A 160 -6.00 -13.84 12.55
N SER A 161 -7.03 -14.55 12.07
CA SER A 161 -7.44 -14.50 10.66
C SER A 161 -8.03 -13.14 10.27
N GLU A 162 -8.74 -12.48 11.18
CA GLU A 162 -9.27 -11.12 10.95
C GLU A 162 -8.15 -10.08 10.94
N GLU A 163 -7.18 -10.18 11.84
CA GLU A 163 -6.03 -9.28 11.91
C GLU A 163 -5.16 -9.37 10.63
N GLU A 164 -4.91 -10.57 10.12
CA GLU A 164 -4.21 -10.79 8.84
C GLU A 164 -4.98 -10.19 7.64
N GLN A 165 -6.31 -10.32 7.64
CA GLN A 165 -7.16 -9.71 6.61
C GLN A 165 -7.14 -8.18 6.67
N ILE A 166 -7.16 -7.59 7.87
CA ILE A 166 -7.06 -6.13 8.04
C ILE A 166 -5.66 -5.66 7.61
N GLY A 167 -4.60 -6.37 8.01
CA GLY A 167 -3.22 -6.06 7.66
C GLY A 167 -2.98 -6.09 6.15
N SER A 168 -3.47 -7.12 5.45
CA SER A 168 -3.35 -7.23 3.98
C SER A 168 -4.11 -6.13 3.26
N ARG A 169 -5.35 -5.81 3.67
CA ARG A 169 -6.13 -4.69 3.10
C ARG A 169 -5.44 -3.35 3.31
N LEU A 170 -4.88 -3.12 4.51
CA LEU A 170 -4.14 -1.90 4.81
C LEU A 170 -2.87 -1.80 3.94
N ALA A 171 -2.15 -2.90 3.75
CA ALA A 171 -0.98 -2.95 2.86
C ALA A 171 -1.37 -2.63 1.41
N SER A 172 -2.49 -3.17 0.92
CA SER A 172 -3.03 -2.82 -0.40
C SER A 172 -3.37 -1.33 -0.50
N LEU A 173 -4.04 -0.76 0.50
CA LEU A 173 -4.37 0.68 0.52
C LEU A 173 -3.12 1.56 0.47
N ARG A 174 -2.09 1.20 1.25
CA ARG A 174 -0.80 1.93 1.23
C ARG A 174 -0.13 1.90 -0.14
N SER A 175 -0.25 0.79 -0.87
CA SER A 175 0.32 0.67 -2.22
C SER A 175 -0.44 1.49 -3.29
N LEU A 176 -1.72 1.78 -3.06
CA LEU A 176 -2.56 2.56 -3.98
C LEU A 176 -2.38 4.08 -3.80
N MET A 177 -2.11 4.53 -2.57
CA MET A 177 -1.98 5.95 -2.28
C MET A 177 -0.55 6.46 -2.52
N PRO A 178 -0.36 7.60 -3.19
CA PRO A 178 0.94 8.25 -3.26
C PRO A 178 1.44 8.57 -1.84
N GLY A 179 2.57 8.00 -1.45
CA GLY A 179 3.11 8.16 -0.10
C GLY A 179 2.46 7.29 0.99
N GLY A 180 1.64 6.30 0.62
CA GLY A 180 0.90 5.51 1.59
C GLY A 180 1.78 4.68 2.54
N ASN A 181 3.01 4.35 2.14
CA ASN A 181 3.96 3.65 3.01
C ASN A 181 4.57 4.56 4.07
N GLU A 182 4.65 5.86 3.78
CA GLU A 182 5.19 6.91 4.64
C GLU A 182 4.12 7.49 5.57
N MET A 183 2.84 7.41 5.20
CA MET A 183 1.72 7.92 5.98
C MET A 183 1.36 7.03 7.19
N GLY A 184 0.97 7.70 8.28
CA GLY A 184 0.28 7.06 9.40
C GLY A 184 -1.11 6.57 8.98
N VAL A 185 -1.67 5.61 9.75
CA VAL A 185 -3.00 5.04 9.45
C VAL A 185 -4.10 6.09 9.47
N ASP A 186 -4.08 6.99 10.46
CA ASP A 186 -5.08 8.07 10.57
C ASP A 186 -5.00 9.04 9.39
N GLU A 187 -3.78 9.43 9.00
CA GLU A 187 -3.54 10.30 7.85
C GLU A 187 -4.04 9.63 6.56
N LEU A 188 -3.69 8.35 6.35
CA LEU A 188 -4.11 7.55 5.20
C LEU A 188 -5.63 7.56 5.02
N PHE A 189 -6.39 7.31 6.08
CA PHE A 189 -7.86 7.34 6.02
C PHE A 189 -8.42 8.75 5.86
N SER A 190 -7.83 9.75 6.52
CA SER A 190 -8.28 11.15 6.39
C SER A 190 -8.07 11.71 4.99
N ASP A 191 -6.99 11.29 4.32
CA ASP A 191 -6.59 11.78 3.01
C ASP A 191 -7.16 10.97 1.85
N MET A 192 -7.55 9.70 2.09
CA MET A 192 -8.11 8.82 1.07
C MET A 192 -9.30 9.45 0.34
N GLY A 193 -10.22 10.06 1.09
CA GLY A 193 -11.39 10.72 0.51
C GLY A 193 -11.00 11.86 -0.44
N SER A 194 -10.04 12.68 -0.04
CA SER A 194 -9.54 13.78 -0.88
C SER A 194 -8.84 13.31 -2.15
N TYR A 195 -8.12 12.18 -2.07
CA TYR A 195 -7.45 11.60 -3.23
C TYR A 195 -8.48 11.07 -4.23
N ILE A 196 -9.50 10.33 -3.75
CA ILE A 196 -10.60 9.84 -4.60
C ILE A 196 -11.30 11.00 -5.31
N THR A 197 -11.73 12.03 -4.56
CA THR A 197 -12.38 13.21 -5.15
C THR A 197 -11.48 13.88 -6.19
N SER A 198 -10.18 14.03 -5.90
CA SER A 198 -9.25 14.67 -6.84
C SER A 198 -9.08 13.87 -8.14
N LEU A 199 -9.09 12.53 -8.06
CA LEU A 199 -9.07 11.65 -9.24
C LEU A 199 -10.38 11.75 -10.04
N GLU A 200 -11.53 11.75 -9.38
CA GLU A 200 -12.83 11.92 -10.06
C GLU A 200 -12.88 13.26 -10.81
N MET A 201 -12.44 14.33 -10.16
CA MET A 201 -12.36 15.65 -10.77
C MET A 201 -11.38 15.68 -11.94
N GLN A 202 -10.20 15.07 -11.81
CA GLN A 202 -9.23 14.93 -12.90
C GLN A 202 -9.86 14.25 -14.12
N VAL A 203 -10.51 13.08 -13.92
CA VAL A 203 -11.16 12.34 -15.01
C VAL A 203 -12.25 13.16 -15.67
N ASN A 204 -13.07 13.88 -14.88
CA ASN A 204 -14.13 14.73 -15.41
C ASN A 204 -13.57 15.88 -16.26
N ILE A 205 -12.54 16.57 -15.77
CA ILE A 205 -11.91 17.68 -16.52
C ILE A 205 -11.29 17.16 -17.82
N LEU A 206 -10.53 16.06 -17.75
CA LEU A 206 -9.88 15.48 -18.93
C LEU A 206 -10.91 15.04 -19.98
N ARG A 207 -12.03 14.43 -19.56
CA ARG A 207 -13.15 14.11 -20.46
C ARG A 207 -13.69 15.36 -21.15
N CYS A 208 -13.99 16.41 -20.38
CA CYS A 208 -14.45 17.68 -20.96
C CYS A 208 -13.47 18.25 -21.98
N LEU A 209 -12.17 18.20 -21.73
CA LEU A 209 -11.14 18.72 -22.67
C LEU A 209 -11.04 17.90 -23.96
N VAL A 210 -11.30 16.59 -23.90
CA VAL A 210 -11.32 15.71 -25.08
C VAL A 210 -12.62 15.92 -25.87
N ASP A 211 -13.75 15.95 -25.18
CA ASP A 211 -15.07 16.08 -25.78
C ASP A 211 -15.29 17.48 -26.40
N SER A 212 -14.60 18.51 -25.90
CA SER A 212 -14.65 19.89 -26.45
C SER A 212 -13.91 20.07 -27.79
N GLN A 213 -13.35 19.02 -28.38
CA GLN A 213 -12.65 19.08 -29.68
C GLN A 213 -13.48 18.61 -30.88
N TYR A 214 -14.80 18.53 -30.73
CA TYR A 214 -15.77 18.26 -31.80
C TYR A 214 -16.84 19.36 -31.89
#